data_AF-A0A0R1YHT7-F1
#
_entry.id   AF-A0A0R1YHT7-F1
#
_cell.length_a   1.000
_cell.length_b   1.000
_cell.length_c   1.000
_cell.angle_alpha   90.00
_cell.angle_beta   90.00
_cell.angle_gamma   90.00
#
_symmetry.space_group_name_H-M   'P 1'
#
loop_
_entity.id
_entity.type
_entity.pdbx_description
1 polymer ?
#
loop_
_entity_poly.entity_id
_entity_poly.type
_entity_poly.pdbx_seq_one_letter_code
_entity_poly.pdbx_strand_id
1 'polypeptide(L)'
;MSNQEENKVKVRHAPADVVLVSPEFVVINQLKYRVVTNYRNALDSELLKLKFDPFLDKYDYLVGDVSSDKLRLKGFFKGTSNKINLDKRVETIEDYIYEYLNPGVAFFVLESLTPKKIKVPARNKKRHNEQPVKKTNLTGKVAEKTTKRRRHSFVIKKRDTSES
;
A
#
# COMPACT_ATOMS: atom_id res chain seq x y z
N MET A 1 -37.22 -19.30 -0.02
CA MET A 1 -37.14 -17.85 0.27
C MET A 1 -35.70 -17.54 0.55
N SER A 2 -35.06 -16.77 -0.33
CA SER A 2 -33.60 -16.59 -0.37
C SER A 2 -33.15 -15.62 0.72
N ASN A 3 -32.35 -16.12 1.66
CA ASN A 3 -31.62 -15.29 2.63
C ASN A 3 -30.66 -14.37 1.87
N GLN A 4 -31.04 -13.11 1.73
CA GLN A 4 -30.10 -12.03 1.46
C GLN A 4 -29.62 -11.52 2.82
N GLU A 5 -28.69 -12.25 3.43
CA GLU A 5 -27.90 -11.71 4.54
C GLU A 5 -27.01 -10.61 3.96
N GLU A 6 -27.36 -9.38 4.29
CA GLU A 6 -26.62 -8.17 3.99
C GLU A 6 -25.16 -8.34 4.44
N ASN A 7 -24.28 -8.45 3.45
CA ASN A 7 -22.84 -8.56 3.64
C ASN A 7 -22.30 -7.19 4.09
N LYS A 8 -22.60 -6.80 5.34
CA LYS A 8 -22.17 -5.55 5.94
C LYS A 8 -20.66 -5.58 6.07
N VAL A 9 -19.97 -4.87 5.18
CA VAL A 9 -18.52 -4.75 5.15
C VAL A 9 -18.04 -4.39 6.56
N LYS A 10 -17.30 -5.28 7.23
CA LYS A 10 -16.71 -5.04 8.54
C LYS A 10 -15.70 -3.88 8.41
N VAL A 11 -16.15 -2.65 8.67
CA VAL A 11 -15.29 -1.45 8.63
C VAL A 11 -14.38 -1.49 9.85
N ARG A 12 -13.07 -1.51 9.62
CA ARG A 12 -12.06 -1.59 10.70
C ARG A 12 -11.77 -0.23 11.36
N HIS A 13 -12.33 0.84 10.79
CA HIS A 13 -12.06 2.23 11.17
C HIS A 13 -13.39 3.01 11.28
N ALA A 14 -13.40 4.05 12.11
CA ALA A 14 -14.55 4.94 12.19
C ALA A 14 -14.77 5.64 10.83
N PRO A 15 -16.03 5.87 10.41
CA PRO A 15 -16.31 6.62 9.19
C PRO A 15 -15.71 8.02 9.27
N ALA A 16 -15.14 8.49 8.17
CA ALA A 16 -14.53 9.81 8.09
C ALA A 16 -15.61 10.91 8.02
N ASP A 17 -15.27 12.12 8.46
CA ASP A 17 -16.10 13.30 8.19
C ASP A 17 -15.75 13.83 6.80
N VAL A 18 -16.72 13.86 5.89
CA VAL A 18 -16.52 14.25 4.47
C VAL A 18 -17.54 15.31 4.10
N VAL A 19 -17.05 16.47 3.66
CA VAL A 19 -17.88 17.60 3.23
C VAL A 19 -17.41 18.05 1.85
N LEU A 20 -18.28 17.94 0.84
CA LEU A 20 -18.07 18.54 -0.47
C LEU A 20 -18.32 20.04 -0.37
N VAL A 21 -17.26 20.85 -0.45
CA VAL A 21 -17.36 22.31 -0.32
C VAL A 21 -17.69 22.96 -1.66
N SER A 22 -17.10 22.45 -2.74
CA SER A 22 -17.31 22.91 -4.11
C SER A 22 -16.89 21.81 -5.09
N PRO A 23 -17.17 21.94 -6.40
CA PRO A 23 -16.70 20.96 -7.38
C PRO A 23 -15.17 20.77 -7.39
N GLU A 24 -14.42 21.79 -6.95
CA GLU A 24 -12.95 21.77 -6.92
C GLU A 24 -12.37 21.41 -5.55
N PHE A 25 -13.17 21.39 -4.48
CA PHE A 25 -12.66 21.22 -3.13
C PHE A 25 -13.55 20.32 -2.27
N VAL A 26 -12.90 19.38 -1.58
CA VAL A 26 -13.50 18.50 -0.57
C VAL A 26 -12.73 18.60 0.72
N VAL A 27 -13.42 18.56 1.85
CA VAL A 27 -12.82 18.51 3.19
C VAL A 27 -13.05 17.13 3.76
N ILE A 28 -11.98 16.46 4.18
CA ILE A 28 -12.02 15.13 4.79
C ILE A 28 -11.27 15.20 6.12
N ASN A 29 -11.92 14.85 7.23
CA ASN A 29 -11.34 14.89 8.58
C ASN A 29 -10.60 16.22 8.88
N GLN A 30 -11.23 17.35 8.53
CA GLN A 30 -10.69 18.72 8.66
C GLN A 30 -9.48 19.04 7.76
N LEU A 31 -9.06 18.13 6.87
CA LEU A 31 -8.03 18.37 5.87
C LEU A 31 -8.68 18.77 4.55
N LYS A 32 -8.14 19.81 3.92
CA LYS A 32 -8.66 20.30 2.63
C LYS A 32 -7.94 19.62 1.47
N TYR A 33 -8.73 19.07 0.58
CA TYR A 33 -8.28 18.45 -0.66
C TYR A 33 -8.81 19.22 -1.86
N ARG A 34 -7.98 19.35 -2.89
CA ARG A 34 -8.36 19.84 -4.21
C ARG A 34 -8.71 18.64 -5.10
N VAL A 35 -9.84 18.72 -5.77
CA VAL A 35 -10.25 17.77 -6.80
C VAL A 35 -9.47 18.11 -8.06
N VAL A 36 -8.51 17.26 -8.43
CA VAL A 36 -7.69 17.43 -9.63
C VAL A 36 -8.45 16.87 -10.84
N THR A 37 -9.06 15.70 -10.67
CA THR A 37 -9.83 15.03 -11.70
C THR A 37 -11.05 14.37 -11.06
N ASN A 38 -12.21 14.52 -11.69
CA ASN A 38 -13.42 13.76 -11.33
C ASN A 38 -14.03 13.19 -12.61
N TYR A 39 -13.62 11.98 -12.97
CA TYR A 39 -14.07 11.31 -14.19
C TYR A 39 -15.36 10.51 -13.91
N ARG A 40 -16.40 10.76 -14.70
CA ARG A 40 -17.74 10.12 -14.56
C ARG A 40 -18.37 10.30 -13.18
N ASN A 41 -18.15 11.43 -12.52
CA ASN A 41 -18.72 11.73 -11.20
C ASN A 41 -18.42 10.64 -10.15
N ALA A 42 -17.22 10.08 -10.17
CA ALA A 42 -16.80 9.01 -9.26
C ALA A 42 -16.70 9.44 -7.79
N LEU A 43 -16.57 10.75 -7.55
CA LEU A 43 -16.43 11.29 -6.20
C LEU A 43 -17.78 11.34 -5.48
N ASP A 44 -18.10 10.27 -4.75
CA ASP A 44 -19.25 10.16 -3.87
C ASP A 44 -18.84 10.34 -2.40
N SER A 45 -19.44 11.32 -1.71
CA SER A 45 -19.16 11.63 -0.30
C SER A 45 -19.51 10.49 0.66
N GLU A 46 -20.57 9.72 0.39
CA GLU A 46 -21.02 8.63 1.26
C GLU A 46 -20.08 7.43 1.17
N LEU A 47 -19.69 7.05 -0.05
CA LEU A 47 -18.70 6.00 -0.26
C LEU A 47 -17.33 6.39 0.32
N LEU A 48 -16.93 7.64 0.12
CA LEU A 48 -15.67 8.16 0.65
C LEU A 48 -15.67 8.14 2.16
N LYS A 49 -16.74 8.60 2.81
CA LYS A 49 -16.93 8.57 4.26
C LYS A 49 -16.77 7.17 4.85
N LEU A 50 -17.31 6.15 4.18
CA LEU A 50 -17.22 4.76 4.64
C LEU A 50 -15.85 4.12 4.40
N LYS A 51 -15.14 4.52 3.33
CA LYS A 51 -13.89 3.89 2.91
C LYS A 51 -12.61 4.61 3.27
N PHE A 52 -12.68 5.89 3.60
CA PHE A 52 -11.51 6.66 3.94
C PHE A 52 -10.85 6.11 5.21
N ASP A 53 -9.55 5.80 5.11
CA ASP A 53 -8.72 5.37 6.23
C ASP A 53 -7.82 6.54 6.65
N PRO A 54 -7.79 6.94 7.94
CA PRO A 54 -6.90 7.99 8.44
C PRO A 54 -5.40 7.79 8.10
N PHE A 55 -4.96 6.56 7.81
CA PHE A 55 -3.62 6.29 7.30
C PHE A 55 -3.33 6.95 5.95
N LEU A 56 -4.37 7.30 5.19
CA LEU A 56 -4.26 7.98 3.92
C LEU A 56 -3.85 9.45 4.06
N ASP A 57 -4.07 10.07 5.23
CA ASP A 57 -3.72 11.48 5.51
C ASP A 57 -2.25 11.83 5.26
N LYS A 58 -1.38 10.82 5.24
CA LYS A 58 0.06 11.00 5.04
C LYS A 58 0.45 11.23 3.57
N TYR A 59 -0.44 10.89 2.65
CA TYR A 59 -0.17 10.98 1.22
C TYR A 59 -0.57 12.36 0.70
N ASP A 60 0.17 12.85 -0.28
CA ASP A 60 -0.08 14.15 -0.91
C ASP A 60 -1.17 14.04 -1.99
N TYR A 61 -1.28 12.87 -2.63
CA TYR A 61 -2.31 12.59 -3.63
C TYR A 61 -3.06 11.30 -3.29
N LEU A 62 -4.35 11.28 -3.55
CA LEU A 62 -5.21 10.11 -3.45
C LEU A 62 -5.89 9.88 -4.79
N VAL A 63 -5.82 8.65 -5.28
CA VAL A 63 -6.59 8.17 -6.42
C VAL A 63 -7.69 7.27 -5.88
N GLY A 64 -8.93 7.57 -6.25
CA GLY A 64 -10.09 6.76 -5.92
C GLY A 64 -10.74 6.23 -7.18
N ASP A 65 -10.96 4.92 -7.26
CA ASP A 65 -11.69 4.30 -8.37
C ASP A 65 -12.88 3.50 -7.84
N VAL A 66 -13.99 3.56 -8.58
CA VAL A 66 -15.24 2.88 -8.22
C VAL A 66 -15.36 1.64 -9.08
N SER A 67 -15.08 0.48 -8.49
CA SER A 67 -15.16 -0.82 -9.15
C SER A 67 -16.23 -1.67 -8.47
N SER A 68 -17.24 -2.09 -9.24
CA SER A 68 -18.36 -2.91 -8.74
C SER A 68 -18.99 -2.31 -7.46
N ASP A 69 -19.32 -1.02 -7.51
CA ASP A 69 -19.90 -0.22 -6.40
C ASP A 69 -19.04 -0.13 -5.13
N LYS A 70 -17.77 -0.55 -5.21
CA LYS A 70 -16.81 -0.46 -4.11
C LYS A 70 -15.74 0.56 -4.45
N LEU A 71 -15.66 1.60 -3.62
CA LEU A 71 -14.58 2.57 -3.69
C LEU A 71 -13.27 1.93 -3.20
N ARG A 72 -12.23 2.05 -4.03
CA ARG A 72 -10.85 1.74 -3.70
C ARG A 72 -10.06 3.03 -3.61
N LEU A 73 -9.14 3.12 -2.64
CA LEU A 73 -8.30 4.31 -2.45
C LEU A 73 -6.82 3.92 -2.48
N LYS A 74 -6.05 4.64 -3.27
CA LYS A 74 -4.58 4.49 -3.39
C LYS A 74 -3.92 5.85 -3.13
N GLY A 75 -2.88 5.86 -2.31
CA GLY A 75 -2.15 7.08 -1.96
C GLY A 75 -0.77 7.17 -2.60
N PHE A 76 -0.40 8.40 -3.00
CA PHE A 76 0.85 8.76 -3.66
C PHE A 76 1.49 9.98 -2.98
N PHE A 77 2.81 10.07 -3.06
CA PHE A 77 3.61 11.15 -2.49
C PHE A 77 4.07 12.11 -3.58
N LYS A 78 4.13 13.39 -3.21
CA LYS A 78 4.71 14.46 -4.01
C LYS A 78 6.19 14.60 -3.64
N GLY A 79 7.07 14.26 -4.57
CA GLY A 79 8.50 14.54 -4.44
C GLY A 79 9.43 13.40 -4.82
N THR A 80 10.68 13.77 -5.04
CA THR A 80 11.69 12.92 -5.69
C THR A 80 12.60 12.18 -4.70
N SER A 81 12.29 12.23 -3.40
CA SER A 81 13.20 11.66 -2.40
C SER A 81 13.40 10.15 -2.60
N ASN A 82 14.66 9.69 -2.61
CA ASN A 82 15.02 8.27 -2.83
C ASN A 82 14.47 7.30 -1.77
N LYS A 83 13.77 7.80 -0.75
CA LYS A 83 13.08 6.99 0.28
C LYS A 83 11.66 6.61 -0.12
N ILE A 84 11.08 7.29 -1.12
CA ILE A 84 9.74 7.00 -1.64
C ILE A 84 9.87 5.90 -2.69
N ASN A 85 9.09 4.83 -2.51
CA ASN A 85 8.97 3.77 -3.50
C ASN A 85 8.37 4.33 -4.81
N LEU A 86 8.92 3.94 -5.96
CA LEU A 86 8.56 4.47 -7.28
C LEU A 86 7.04 4.37 -7.52
N ASP A 87 6.43 3.23 -7.20
CA ASP A 87 4.99 2.94 -7.38
C ASP A 87 4.06 3.84 -6.53
N LYS A 88 4.63 4.66 -5.66
CA LYS A 88 3.91 5.61 -4.79
C LYS A 88 4.23 7.06 -5.13
N ARG A 89 4.84 7.35 -6.28
CA ARG A 89 5.10 8.72 -6.70
C ARG A 89 3.93 9.29 -7.48
N VAL A 90 3.73 10.60 -7.38
CA VAL A 90 2.72 11.29 -8.19
C VAL A 90 2.93 11.07 -9.70
N GLU A 91 4.19 10.96 -10.14
CA GLU A 91 4.58 10.72 -11.54
C GLU A 91 3.99 9.42 -12.10
N THR A 92 3.79 8.40 -11.27
CA THR A 92 3.29 7.09 -11.70
C THR A 92 1.76 6.97 -11.60
N ILE A 93 1.05 8.06 -11.30
CA ILE A 93 -0.42 8.04 -11.20
C ILE A 93 -1.06 7.71 -12.55
N GLU A 94 -0.55 8.28 -13.63
CA GLU A 94 -1.06 8.02 -14.98
C GLU A 94 -0.87 6.55 -15.35
N ASP A 95 0.34 6.01 -15.16
CA ASP A 95 0.65 4.59 -15.36
C ASP A 95 -0.27 3.70 -14.52
N TYR A 96 -0.49 4.06 -13.26
CA TYR A 96 -1.39 3.32 -12.37
C TYR A 96 -2.83 3.27 -12.91
N ILE A 97 -3.33 4.39 -13.46
CA ILE A 97 -4.65 4.45 -14.07
C ILE A 97 -4.69 3.55 -15.31
N TYR A 98 -3.68 3.58 -16.18
CA TYR A 98 -3.67 2.78 -17.41
C TYR A 98 -3.49 1.28 -17.16
N GLU A 99 -2.75 0.88 -16.12
CA GLU A 99 -2.42 -0.53 -15.86
C GLU A 99 -3.47 -1.24 -14.99
N TYR A 100 -4.02 -0.55 -13.97
CA TYR A 100 -4.84 -1.21 -12.93
C TYR A 100 -6.33 -0.90 -13.00
N LEU A 101 -6.75 0.11 -13.78
CA LEU A 101 -8.16 0.40 -13.98
C LEU A 101 -8.65 -0.25 -15.26
N ASN A 102 -9.87 -0.79 -15.21
CA ASN A 102 -10.54 -1.25 -16.41
C ASN A 102 -10.99 -0.04 -17.25
N PRO A 103 -10.97 -0.13 -18.59
CA PRO A 103 -11.50 0.92 -19.44
C PRO A 103 -12.94 1.31 -19.06
N GLY A 104 -13.20 2.61 -18.90
CA GLY A 104 -14.51 3.13 -18.55
C GLY A 104 -14.87 3.11 -17.05
N VAL A 105 -13.97 2.66 -16.17
CA VAL A 105 -14.15 2.81 -14.72
C VAL A 105 -14.20 4.29 -14.34
N ALA A 106 -15.11 4.64 -13.43
CA ALA A 106 -15.19 5.97 -12.86
C ALA A 106 -14.08 6.13 -11.80
N PHE A 107 -13.33 7.23 -11.87
CA PHE A 107 -12.26 7.51 -10.91
C PHE A 107 -12.12 9.00 -10.63
N PHE A 108 -11.48 9.33 -9.52
CA PHE A 108 -11.14 10.69 -9.15
C PHE A 108 -9.71 10.76 -8.60
N VAL A 109 -9.13 11.96 -8.66
CA VAL A 109 -7.81 12.26 -8.09
C VAL A 109 -7.94 13.48 -7.18
N LEU A 110 -7.51 13.32 -5.93
CA LEU A 110 -7.47 14.38 -4.92
C LEU A 110 -6.03 14.74 -4.61
N GLU A 111 -5.74 16.04 -4.50
CA GLU A 111 -4.48 16.56 -3.97
C GLU A 111 -4.74 17.14 -2.57
N SER A 112 -3.99 16.68 -1.58
CA SER A 112 -3.99 17.25 -0.24
C SER A 112 -3.30 18.61 -0.26
N LEU A 113 -4.01 19.65 0.19
CA LEU A 113 -3.44 21.00 0.33
C LEU A 113 -2.68 21.16 1.65
N THR A 114 -3.00 20.31 2.63
CA THR A 114 -2.41 20.32 3.97
C THR A 114 -1.91 18.91 4.33
N PRO A 115 -0.85 18.40 3.69
CA PRO A 115 -0.36 17.06 3.96
C PRO A 115 0.14 16.94 5.41
N LYS A 116 -0.32 15.91 6.13
CA LYS A 116 0.25 15.57 7.44
C LYS A 116 1.66 15.04 7.20
N LYS A 117 2.68 15.87 7.44
CA LYS A 117 4.08 15.44 7.44
C LYS A 117 4.31 14.46 8.59
N ILE A 118 4.08 13.18 8.36
CA ILE A 118 4.47 12.14 9.30
C ILE A 118 6.00 12.11 9.33
N LYS A 119 6.58 12.57 10.44
CA LYS A 119 7.99 12.34 10.76
C LYS A 119 8.17 10.84 10.94
N VAL A 120 8.46 10.11 9.87
CA VAL A 120 8.88 8.71 9.98
C VAL A 120 10.14 8.68 10.85
N PRO A 121 10.13 7.97 11.99
CA PRO A 121 11.33 7.85 12.80
C PRO A 121 12.42 7.26 11.90
N ALA A 122 13.57 7.93 11.85
CA ALA A 122 14.70 7.47 11.05
C ALA A 122 14.96 6.01 11.43
N ARG A 123 14.66 5.08 10.51
CA ARG A 123 14.95 3.66 10.70
C ARG A 123 16.44 3.57 10.94
N ASN A 124 16.82 3.39 12.20
CA ASN A 124 18.21 3.31 12.62
C ASN A 124 18.80 2.12 11.85
N LYS A 125 19.53 2.40 10.77
CA LYS A 125 20.29 1.37 10.06
C LYS A 125 21.32 0.91 11.07
N LYS A 126 21.02 -0.15 11.84
CA LYS A 126 22.06 -0.92 12.51
C LYS A 126 23.00 -1.37 11.40
N ARG A 127 24.11 -0.63 11.26
CA ARG A 127 25.26 -1.02 10.47
C ARG A 127 25.61 -2.40 11.00
N HIS A 128 25.37 -3.44 10.21
CA HIS A 128 25.95 -4.73 10.51
C HIS A 128 27.46 -4.48 10.56
N ASN A 129 28.02 -4.61 11.76
CA ASN A 129 29.44 -4.47 12.00
C ASN A 129 30.10 -5.60 11.22
N GLU A 130 30.68 -5.30 10.05
CA GLU A 130 31.57 -6.21 9.36
C GLU A 130 32.73 -6.47 10.32
N GLN A 131 32.72 -7.66 10.93
CA GLN A 131 33.87 -8.09 11.72
C GLN A 131 35.07 -8.18 10.77
N PRO A 132 36.23 -7.62 11.14
CA PRO A 132 37.40 -7.67 10.31
C PRO A 132 37.82 -9.14 10.14
N VAL A 133 37.76 -9.63 8.90
CA VAL A 133 38.27 -10.95 8.54
C VAL A 133 39.78 -10.95 8.81
N LYS A 134 40.20 -11.57 9.91
CA LYS A 134 41.61 -11.82 10.21
C LYS A 134 42.16 -12.77 9.15
N LYS A 135 43.04 -12.25 8.28
CA LYS A 135 43.84 -13.07 7.37
C LYS A 135 44.86 -13.84 8.20
N THR A 136 44.65 -15.14 8.39
CA THR A 136 45.68 -16.04 8.91
C THR A 136 46.42 -16.67 7.74
N ASN A 137 47.70 -16.38 7.62
CA ASN A 137 48.63 -17.05 6.71
C ASN A 137 48.93 -18.45 7.27
N LEU A 138 48.54 -19.50 6.56
CA LEU A 138 49.03 -20.86 6.84
C LEU A 138 49.39 -21.54 5.52
N THR A 139 50.70 -21.73 5.40
CA THR A 139 51.44 -22.49 4.40
C THR A 139 51.02 -23.97 4.38
N GLY A 140 50.74 -24.45 3.17
CA GLY A 140 50.87 -25.83 2.66
C GLY A 140 50.50 -27.04 3.53
N LYS A 141 49.48 -27.79 3.10
CA LYS A 141 49.63 -29.17 2.58
C LYS A 141 48.27 -29.76 2.14
N VAL A 142 48.38 -30.60 1.11
CA VAL A 142 47.34 -31.31 0.36
C VAL A 142 46.47 -32.20 1.25
N ALA A 143 45.14 -32.14 1.11
CA ALA A 143 44.24 -33.27 1.35
C ALA A 143 42.84 -33.03 0.74
N GLU A 144 42.45 -34.00 -0.07
CA GLU A 144 41.19 -34.24 -0.76
C GLU A 144 39.99 -34.42 0.20
N LYS A 145 38.80 -33.89 -0.15
CA LYS A 145 37.48 -34.58 -0.16
C LYS A 145 36.26 -33.67 0.07
N THR A 146 35.38 -33.76 -0.93
CA THR A 146 33.89 -33.80 -0.90
C THR A 146 33.07 -32.66 -0.29
N THR A 147 32.27 -32.09 -1.19
CA THR A 147 31.16 -31.15 -0.98
C THR A 147 30.13 -31.63 0.05
N LYS A 148 29.92 -30.87 1.12
CA LYS A 148 28.70 -30.94 1.95
C LYS A 148 27.94 -29.61 1.92
N ARG A 149 27.02 -29.49 0.95
CA ARG A 149 25.93 -28.51 0.98
C ARG A 149 25.00 -28.87 2.14
N ARG A 150 24.86 -27.98 3.13
CA ARG A 150 23.87 -28.11 4.20
C ARG A 150 22.47 -27.88 3.60
N ARG A 151 21.75 -28.96 3.31
CA ARG A 151 20.32 -28.91 2.98
C ARG A 151 19.53 -28.87 4.28
N HIS A 152 18.81 -27.77 4.53
CA HIS A 152 17.78 -27.74 5.56
C HIS A 152 16.64 -28.68 5.12
N SER A 153 16.43 -29.76 5.87
CA SER A 153 15.30 -30.68 5.65
C SER A 153 14.03 -30.03 6.17
N PHE A 154 13.06 -29.83 5.29
CA PHE A 154 11.68 -29.53 5.68
C PHE A 154 10.96 -30.87 5.95
N VAL A 155 10.31 -30.97 7.10
CA VAL A 155 9.50 -32.13 7.48
C VAL A 155 8.08 -31.92 6.95
N ILE A 156 7.64 -32.76 6.02
CA ILE A 156 6.24 -32.80 5.54
C ILE A 156 5.50 -33.81 6.43
N LYS A 157 4.60 -33.31 7.29
CA LYS A 157 3.71 -34.14 8.11
C LYS A 157 2.57 -34.64 7.23
N LYS A 158 2.51 -35.96 6.97
CA LYS A 158 1.39 -36.59 6.26
C LYS A 158 0.15 -36.58 7.18
N ARG A 159 -1.02 -36.27 6.62
CA ARG A 159 -2.32 -36.42 7.28
C ARG A 159 -2.75 -37.89 7.15
N ASP A 160 -3.19 -38.47 8.25
CA ASP A 160 -3.82 -39.80 8.24
C ASP A 160 -5.26 -39.66 7.75
N THR A 161 -5.56 -40.26 6.60
CA THR A 161 -6.92 -40.57 6.16
C THR A 161 -7.32 -41.91 6.75
N SER A 162 -8.12 -41.88 7.81
CA SER A 162 -8.92 -43.02 8.24
C SER A 162 -10.31 -42.89 7.63
N GLU A 163 -10.53 -43.50 6.46
CA GLU A 163 -11.87 -43.88 6.02
C GLU A 163 -12.20 -45.24 6.64
N SER A 164 -13.41 -45.32 7.19
CA SER A 164 -14.11 -46.55 7.58
C SER A 164 -15.29 -46.74 6.65
#